data_AF-A0A3C0L8V0-F1
#
_entry.id   AF-A0A3C0L8V0-F1
#
_cell.length_a   1.000
_cell.length_b   1.000
_cell.length_c   1.000
_cell.angle_alpha   90.00
_cell.angle_beta   90.00
_cell.angle_gamma   90.00
#
_symmetry.space_group_name_H-M   'P 1'
#
loop_
_entity.id
_entity.type
_entity.pdbx_description
1 polymer ?
#
loop_
_entity_poly.entity_id
_entity_poly.type
_entity_poly.pdbx_seq_one_letter_code
_entity_poly.pdbx_strand_id
1 'polypeptide(L)'
;MRITPMDIEQQEFSRSFRGYNEEEVDDFLDKIVKDYEELINENVRLNEEIERMQEKLKEFSEIEESLRSALLNAQKSAEEMKERVEDEAKIIIEKAEMEAKALKQQVFQKEDLLKNEIDNLRRYKFIFKEKFKSMLNLYLKMLENEEFEEVGNYDIKEEEISKEKRGKEVSEEKVDKLEKLAAEQNSEIEETEDEQQYR
;
A
#
# COMPACT_ATOMS: atom_id res chain seq x y z
N MET A 1 0.85 -73.43 21.90
CA MET A 1 0.37 -73.58 23.29
C MET A 1 1.59 -73.38 24.19
N ARG A 2 1.53 -72.42 25.11
CA ARG A 2 2.57 -72.23 26.13
C ARG A 2 2.02 -72.79 27.42
N ILE A 3 2.88 -73.51 28.15
CA ILE A 3 2.59 -74.01 29.49
C ILE A 3 2.35 -72.79 30.38
N THR A 4 1.26 -72.78 31.15
CA THR A 4 0.98 -71.73 32.14
C THR A 4 1.61 -72.10 33.49
N PRO A 5 1.87 -71.13 34.38
CA PRO A 5 2.34 -71.43 35.74
C PRO A 5 1.43 -72.45 36.45
N MET A 6 0.12 -72.34 36.26
CA MET A 6 -0.89 -73.28 36.75
C MET A 6 -0.72 -74.70 36.18
N ASP A 7 -0.35 -74.82 34.89
CA ASP A 7 -0.09 -76.12 34.26
C ASP A 7 1.17 -76.78 34.82
N ILE A 8 2.16 -76.00 35.28
CA ILE A 8 3.39 -76.51 35.91
C ILE A 8 3.09 -77.02 37.33
N GLU A 9 2.28 -76.28 38.09
CA GLU A 9 1.88 -76.63 39.45
C GLU A 9 0.99 -77.89 39.50
N GLN A 10 0.15 -78.09 38.48
CA GLN A 10 -0.75 -79.26 38.36
C GLN A 10 -0.11 -80.46 37.64
N GLN A 11 1.17 -80.38 37.27
CA GLN A 11 1.83 -81.42 36.50
C GLN A 11 2.19 -82.64 37.36
N GLU A 12 1.49 -83.75 37.14
CA GLU A 12 1.84 -85.03 37.76
C GLU A 12 2.83 -85.84 36.89
N PHE A 13 3.82 -86.47 37.53
CA PHE A 13 4.80 -87.34 36.87
C PHE A 13 4.59 -88.81 37.24
N SER A 14 4.73 -89.71 36.26
CA SER A 14 4.63 -91.16 36.51
C SER A 14 5.83 -91.71 37.27
N ARG A 15 5.59 -92.53 38.31
CA ARG A 15 6.64 -93.16 39.11
C ARG A 15 7.34 -94.30 38.38
N SER A 16 8.67 -94.40 38.50
CA SER A 16 9.51 -95.44 37.90
C SER A 16 10.48 -96.03 38.94
N PHE A 17 10.90 -97.29 38.76
CA PHE A 17 11.77 -98.03 39.69
C PHE A 17 13.15 -97.38 39.92
N ARG A 18 13.57 -96.47 39.02
CA ARG A 18 14.64 -95.49 39.22
C ARG A 18 14.17 -94.15 38.65
N GLY A 19 14.25 -93.08 39.45
CA GLY A 19 13.80 -91.73 39.06
C GLY A 19 14.44 -90.65 39.93
N TYR A 20 14.13 -89.40 39.63
CA TYR A 20 14.52 -88.24 40.45
C TYR A 20 13.74 -88.23 41.78
N ASN A 21 14.28 -87.53 42.77
CA ASN A 21 13.62 -87.33 44.06
C ASN A 21 12.43 -86.39 43.88
N GLU A 22 11.24 -86.79 44.32
CA GLU A 22 9.98 -86.05 44.18
C GLU A 22 10.07 -84.68 44.90
N GLU A 23 10.58 -84.65 46.14
CA GLU A 23 10.73 -83.38 46.91
C GLU A 23 11.69 -82.39 46.23
N GLU A 24 12.82 -82.85 45.70
CA GLU A 24 13.78 -81.95 45.02
C GLU A 24 13.24 -81.43 43.68
N VAL A 25 12.40 -82.22 43.01
CA VAL A 25 11.74 -81.82 41.76
C VAL A 25 10.65 -80.80 42.07
N ASP A 26 9.83 -81.02 43.09
CA ASP A 26 8.77 -80.09 43.51
C ASP A 26 9.35 -78.73 43.94
N ASP A 27 10.40 -78.73 44.77
CA ASP A 27 11.13 -77.51 45.17
C ASP A 27 11.72 -76.73 43.97
N PHE A 28 12.05 -77.43 42.89
CA PHE A 28 12.54 -76.83 41.66
C PHE A 28 11.41 -76.31 40.77
N LEU A 29 10.29 -77.04 40.69
CA LEU A 29 9.09 -76.62 39.97
C LEU A 29 8.48 -75.36 40.60
N ASP A 30 8.45 -75.24 41.93
CA ASP A 30 8.01 -74.03 42.63
C ASP A 30 8.82 -72.78 42.23
N LYS A 31 10.14 -72.93 42.10
CA LYS A 31 11.01 -71.83 41.63
C LYS A 31 10.73 -71.49 40.17
N ILE A 32 10.53 -72.51 39.33
CA ILE A 32 10.16 -72.30 37.92
C ILE A 32 8.82 -71.58 37.81
N VAL A 33 7.80 -71.99 38.56
CA VAL A 33 6.47 -71.35 38.59
C VAL A 33 6.62 -69.86 38.87
N LYS A 34 7.35 -69.51 39.93
CA LYS A 34 7.59 -68.12 40.31
C LYS A 34 8.33 -67.32 39.23
N ASP A 35 9.43 -67.85 38.70
CA ASP A 35 10.18 -67.18 37.64
C ASP A 35 9.33 -67.02 36.36
N TYR A 36 8.45 -67.99 36.06
CA TYR A 36 7.55 -67.94 34.91
C TYR A 36 6.45 -66.89 35.09
N GLU A 37 5.90 -66.75 36.29
CA GLU A 37 4.94 -65.69 36.63
C GLU A 37 5.58 -64.31 36.50
N GLU A 38 6.78 -64.12 37.03
CA GLU A 38 7.54 -62.87 36.89
C GLU A 38 7.78 -62.52 35.42
N LEU A 39 8.16 -63.52 34.61
CA LEU A 39 8.44 -63.35 33.18
C LEU A 39 7.17 -63.03 32.37
N ILE A 40 6.03 -63.62 32.72
CA ILE A 40 4.73 -63.29 32.10
C ILE A 40 4.34 -61.85 32.45
N ASN A 41 4.43 -61.46 33.72
CA ASN A 41 4.10 -60.12 34.17
C ASN A 41 5.00 -59.06 33.51
N GLU A 42 6.30 -59.33 33.41
CA GLU A 42 7.23 -58.46 32.70
C GLU A 42 6.89 -58.38 31.21
N ASN A 43 6.53 -59.50 30.56
CA ASN A 43 6.14 -59.49 29.16
C ASN A 43 4.88 -58.65 28.92
N VAL A 44 3.86 -58.78 29.78
CA VAL A 44 2.65 -57.94 29.71
C VAL A 44 3.00 -56.47 29.86
N ARG A 45 3.80 -56.11 30.88
CA ARG A 45 4.23 -54.73 31.10
C ARG A 45 5.01 -54.15 29.91
N LEU A 46 5.92 -54.94 29.34
CA LEU A 46 6.70 -54.52 28.16
C LEU A 46 5.80 -54.35 26.93
N ASN A 47 4.83 -55.24 26.72
CA ASN A 47 3.88 -55.11 25.61
C ASN A 47 3.03 -53.84 25.75
N GLU A 48 2.54 -53.54 26.96
CA GLU A 48 1.82 -52.27 27.21
C GLU A 48 2.72 -51.04 26.96
N GLU A 49 4.00 -51.11 27.34
CA GLU A 49 4.94 -50.02 27.09
C GLU A 49 5.21 -49.83 25.59
N ILE A 50 5.33 -50.92 24.84
CA ILE A 50 5.45 -50.91 23.38
C ILE A 50 4.21 -50.27 22.75
N GLU A 51 3.00 -50.66 23.15
CA GLU A 51 1.76 -50.05 22.65
C GLU A 51 1.73 -48.54 22.93
N ARG A 52 2.03 -48.13 24.17
CA ARG A 52 2.09 -46.71 24.54
C ARG A 52 3.13 -45.94 23.71
N MET A 53 4.28 -46.53 23.42
CA MET A 53 5.31 -45.89 22.58
C MET A 53 4.88 -45.81 21.11
N GLN A 54 4.20 -46.84 20.60
CA GLN A 54 3.67 -46.85 19.23
C GLN A 54 2.58 -45.79 19.02
N GLU A 55 1.69 -45.61 20.01
CA GLU A 55 0.70 -44.53 19.97
C GLU A 55 1.36 -43.15 19.91
N LYS A 56 2.35 -42.88 20.77
CA LYS A 56 3.09 -41.62 20.74
C LYS A 56 3.83 -41.40 19.42
N LEU A 57 4.43 -42.44 18.85
CA LEU A 57 5.08 -42.35 17.54
C LEU A 57 4.08 -41.98 16.44
N LYS A 58 2.87 -42.53 16.50
CA LYS A 58 1.81 -42.18 15.56
C LYS A 58 1.39 -40.72 15.72
N GLU A 59 1.17 -40.25 16.94
CA GLU A 59 0.87 -38.83 17.19
C GLU A 59 1.97 -37.90 16.67
N PHE A 60 3.24 -38.23 16.93
CA PHE A 60 4.36 -37.44 16.41
C PHE A 60 4.43 -37.44 14.88
N SER A 61 4.15 -38.58 14.24
CA SER A 61 4.09 -38.66 12.77
C SER A 61 2.99 -37.78 12.20
N GLU A 62 1.81 -37.74 12.82
CA GLU A 62 0.69 -36.88 12.39
C GLU A 62 1.03 -35.39 12.57
N ILE A 63 1.70 -35.04 13.68
CA ILE A 63 2.19 -33.67 13.92
C ILE A 63 3.25 -33.28 12.89
N GLU A 64 4.19 -34.16 12.58
CA GLU A 64 5.24 -33.92 11.59
C GLU A 64 4.64 -33.66 10.20
N GLU A 65 3.66 -34.46 9.79
CA GLU A 65 2.97 -34.30 8.51
C GLU A 65 2.23 -32.96 8.43
N SER A 66 1.51 -32.60 9.50
CA SER A 66 0.82 -31.32 9.60
C SER A 66 1.79 -30.14 9.55
N LEU A 67 2.91 -30.22 10.29
CA LEU A 67 3.94 -29.20 10.29
C LEU A 67 4.60 -29.04 8.92
N ARG A 68 4.90 -30.15 8.25
CA ARG A 68 5.46 -30.16 6.90
C ARG A 68 4.51 -29.53 5.89
N SER A 69 3.22 -29.85 5.97
CA SER A 69 2.17 -29.23 5.15
C SER A 69 2.06 -27.73 5.41
N ALA A 70 2.03 -27.30 6.68
CA ALA A 70 2.00 -25.90 7.07
C ALA A 70 3.22 -25.13 6.53
N LEU A 71 4.42 -25.72 6.62
CA LEU A 71 5.65 -25.12 6.11
C LEU A 71 5.65 -24.98 4.59
N LEU A 72 5.19 -26.01 3.86
CA LEU A 72 5.06 -25.94 2.40
C LEU A 72 4.04 -24.86 1.98
N ASN A 73 2.91 -24.76 2.69
CA ASN A 73 1.91 -23.74 2.41
C ASN A 73 2.43 -22.33 2.71
N ALA A 74 3.16 -22.16 3.82
CA ALA A 74 3.80 -20.89 4.16
C ALA A 74 4.83 -20.49 3.09
N GLN A 75 5.65 -21.43 2.63
CA GLN A 75 6.62 -21.17 1.55
C GLN A 75 5.91 -20.77 0.26
N LYS A 76 4.87 -21.50 -0.14
CA LYS A 76 4.10 -21.18 -1.34
C LYS A 76 3.45 -19.79 -1.24
N SER A 77 2.84 -19.48 -0.09
CA SER A 77 2.24 -18.17 0.15
C SER A 77 3.27 -17.04 0.13
N ALA A 78 4.48 -17.28 0.63
CA ALA A 78 5.56 -16.30 0.58
C ALA A 78 6.04 -16.06 -0.86
N GLU A 79 6.16 -17.11 -1.67
CA GLU A 79 6.55 -16.98 -3.09
C GLU A 79 5.47 -16.21 -3.89
N GLU A 80 4.19 -16.55 -3.71
CA GLU A 80 3.09 -15.83 -4.35
C GLU A 80 3.00 -14.37 -3.89
N MET A 81 3.31 -14.08 -2.62
CA MET A 81 3.37 -12.70 -2.12
C MET A 81 4.52 -11.94 -2.77
N LYS A 82 5.69 -12.56 -2.92
CA LYS A 82 6.84 -11.95 -3.57
C LYS A 82 6.56 -11.63 -5.03
N GLU A 83 5.97 -12.56 -5.78
CA GLU A 83 5.57 -12.35 -7.18
C GLU A 83 4.58 -11.19 -7.32
N ARG A 84 3.53 -11.16 -6.47
CA ARG A 84 2.57 -10.04 -6.44
C ARG A 84 3.24 -8.69 -6.17
N VAL A 85 4.13 -8.63 -5.18
CA VAL A 85 4.85 -7.38 -4.84
C VAL A 85 5.75 -6.94 -5.99
N GLU A 86 6.43 -7.87 -6.67
CA GLU A 86 7.25 -7.55 -7.84
C GLU A 86 6.43 -6.97 -8.99
N ASP A 87 5.24 -7.52 -9.26
CA ASP A 87 4.37 -7.02 -10.32
C ASP A 87 3.68 -5.71 -9.96
N GLU A 88 3.22 -5.55 -8.72
CA GLU A 88 2.69 -4.26 -8.23
C GLU A 88 3.78 -3.18 -8.26
N ALA A 89 5.01 -3.49 -7.87
CA ALA A 89 6.12 -2.55 -7.95
C ALA A 89 6.40 -2.10 -9.39
N LYS A 90 6.38 -3.01 -10.37
CA LYS A 90 6.50 -2.66 -11.78
C LYS A 90 5.39 -1.72 -12.23
N ILE A 91 4.13 -2.04 -11.88
CA ILE A 91 2.97 -1.20 -12.24
C ILE A 91 3.10 0.20 -11.63
N ILE A 92 3.52 0.30 -10.36
CA ILE A 92 3.72 1.59 -9.69
C ILE A 92 4.80 2.41 -10.40
N ILE A 93 5.92 1.78 -10.77
CA ILE A 93 7.01 2.43 -11.49
C ILE A 93 6.53 2.91 -12.87
N GLU A 94 5.87 2.04 -13.64
CA GLU A 94 5.33 2.39 -14.96
C GLU A 94 4.32 3.54 -14.89
N LYS A 95 3.42 3.51 -13.90
CA LYS A 95 2.45 4.59 -13.67
C LYS A 95 3.15 5.91 -13.33
N ALA A 96 4.12 5.88 -12.41
CA ALA A 96 4.88 7.07 -12.04
C ALA A 96 5.68 7.64 -13.23
N GLU A 97 6.25 6.79 -14.08
CA GLU A 97 6.94 7.22 -15.30
C GLU A 97 5.99 7.85 -16.32
N MET A 98 4.80 7.28 -16.52
CA MET A 98 3.78 7.84 -17.41
C MET A 98 3.29 9.20 -16.91
N GLU A 99 3.00 9.33 -15.61
CA GLU A 99 2.57 10.59 -15.00
C GLU A 99 3.66 11.66 -15.08
N ALA A 100 4.91 11.30 -14.78
CA ALA A 100 6.04 12.21 -14.91
C ALA A 100 6.23 12.69 -16.35
N LYS A 101 6.07 11.79 -17.34
CA LYS A 101 6.16 12.14 -18.75
C LYS A 101 5.01 13.05 -19.17
N ALA A 102 3.79 12.78 -18.74
CA ALA A 102 2.62 13.62 -19.01
C ALA A 102 2.79 15.02 -18.40
N LEU A 103 3.22 15.11 -17.14
CA LEU A 103 3.50 16.37 -16.47
C LEU A 103 4.58 17.17 -17.21
N LYS A 104 5.68 16.52 -17.58
CA LYS A 104 6.76 17.17 -18.35
C LYS A 104 6.26 17.74 -19.67
N GLN A 105 5.41 16.99 -20.38
CA GLN A 105 4.80 17.45 -21.62
C GLN A 105 3.90 18.68 -21.40
N GLN A 106 3.08 18.68 -20.34
CA GLN A 106 2.25 19.84 -19.99
C GLN A 106 3.09 21.07 -19.64
N VAL A 107 4.20 20.89 -18.91
CA VAL A 107 5.12 21.98 -18.59
C VAL A 107 5.73 22.57 -19.86
N PHE A 108 6.20 21.74 -20.80
CA PHE A 108 6.73 22.24 -22.08
C PHE A 108 5.68 22.99 -22.89
N GLN A 109 4.45 22.50 -22.95
CA GLN A 109 3.36 23.21 -23.64
C GLN A 109 3.09 24.59 -23.02
N LYS A 110 3.04 24.68 -21.68
CA LYS A 110 2.89 25.96 -20.98
C LYS A 110 4.07 26.89 -21.21
N GLU A 111 5.29 26.35 -21.24
CA GLU A 111 6.51 27.13 -21.50
C GLU A 111 6.48 27.74 -22.91
N ASP A 112 6.07 26.97 -23.92
CA ASP A 112 5.94 27.45 -25.29
C ASP A 112 4.85 28.52 -25.44
N LEU A 113 3.70 28.33 -24.78
CA LEU A 113 2.64 29.34 -24.73
C LEU A 113 3.14 30.64 -24.09
N LEU A 114 3.84 30.55 -22.96
CA LEU A 114 4.38 31.70 -22.25
C LEU A 114 5.43 32.43 -23.10
N LYS A 115 6.31 31.69 -23.78
CA LYS A 115 7.29 32.27 -24.73
C LYS A 115 6.60 33.06 -25.84
N ASN A 116 5.57 32.48 -26.45
CA ASN A 116 4.79 33.15 -27.49
C ASN A 116 4.10 34.41 -26.97
N GLU A 117 3.56 34.37 -25.76
CA GLU A 117 2.92 35.52 -25.12
C GLU A 117 3.93 36.64 -24.81
N ILE A 118 5.12 36.29 -24.30
CA ILE A 118 6.22 37.24 -24.09
C ILE A 118 6.61 37.94 -25.40
N ASP A 119 6.72 37.18 -26.50
CA ASP A 119 7.09 37.75 -27.80
C ASP A 119 5.98 38.64 -28.37
N ASN A 120 4.71 38.27 -28.17
CA ASN A 120 3.57 39.12 -28.51
C ASN A 120 3.57 40.42 -27.71
N LEU A 121 3.80 40.38 -26.39
CA LEU A 121 3.89 41.57 -25.55
C LEU A 121 5.06 42.47 -25.94
N ARG A 122 6.22 41.90 -26.29
CA ARG A 122 7.37 42.65 -26.83
C ARG A 122 6.99 43.36 -28.13
N ARG A 123 6.27 42.70 -29.02
CA ARG A 123 5.78 43.28 -30.27
C ARG A 123 4.78 44.40 -30.02
N TYR A 124 3.81 44.21 -29.12
CA TYR A 124 2.86 45.24 -28.75
C TYR A 124 3.54 46.47 -28.14
N LYS A 125 4.50 46.26 -27.24
CA LYS A 125 5.32 47.34 -26.67
C LYS A 125 6.03 48.14 -27.77
N PHE A 126 6.65 47.46 -28.73
CA PHE A 126 7.33 48.12 -29.84
C PHE A 126 6.36 48.93 -30.70
N ILE A 127 5.25 48.33 -31.13
CA ILE A 127 4.23 49.01 -31.95
C ILE A 127 3.64 50.21 -31.22
N PHE A 128 3.32 50.06 -29.94
CA PHE A 128 2.80 51.15 -29.12
C PHE A 128 3.80 52.31 -29.02
N LYS A 129 5.07 52.01 -28.74
CA LYS A 129 6.15 53.01 -28.66
C LYS A 129 6.28 53.80 -29.96
N GLU A 130 6.30 53.11 -31.12
CA GLU A 130 6.39 53.77 -32.42
C GLU A 130 5.15 54.62 -32.74
N LYS A 131 3.94 54.09 -32.50
CA LYS A 131 2.69 54.85 -32.67
C LYS A 131 2.65 56.11 -31.79
N PHE A 132 3.05 55.97 -30.53
CA PHE A 132 3.07 57.08 -29.58
C PHE A 132 4.08 58.16 -29.99
N LYS A 133 5.28 57.75 -30.42
CA LYS A 133 6.30 58.65 -30.96
C LYS A 133 5.80 59.41 -32.20
N SER A 134 5.14 58.71 -33.13
CA SER A 134 4.53 59.35 -34.31
C SER A 134 3.45 60.36 -33.95
N MET A 135 2.59 60.04 -32.97
CA MET A 135 1.55 60.95 -32.49
C MET A 135 2.15 62.21 -31.84
N LEU A 136 3.17 62.06 -31.00
CA LEU A 136 3.87 63.21 -30.41
C LEU A 136 4.55 64.09 -31.47
N ASN A 137 5.21 63.48 -32.46
CA ASN A 137 5.83 64.22 -33.56
C ASN A 137 4.79 64.95 -34.42
N LEU A 138 3.60 64.39 -34.60
CA LEU A 138 2.50 65.06 -35.29
C LEU A 138 2.07 66.31 -34.51
N TYR A 139 1.84 66.20 -33.20
CA TYR A 139 1.46 67.33 -32.37
C TYR A 139 2.55 68.40 -32.30
N LEU A 140 3.83 68.01 -32.20
CA LEU A 140 4.96 68.95 -32.28
C LEU A 140 4.95 69.71 -33.60
N LYS A 141 4.79 69.02 -34.73
CA LYS A 141 4.69 69.67 -36.05
C LYS A 141 3.50 70.60 -36.16
N MET A 142 2.36 70.27 -35.54
CA MET A 142 1.20 71.17 -35.53
C MET A 142 1.51 72.45 -34.75
N LEU A 143 2.14 72.33 -33.58
CA LEU A 143 2.56 73.48 -32.77
C LEU A 143 3.68 74.31 -33.43
N GLU A 144 4.57 73.67 -34.19
CA GLU A 144 5.63 74.37 -34.94
C GLU A 144 5.11 75.06 -36.21
N ASN A 145 4.01 74.55 -36.80
CA ASN A 145 3.38 75.11 -38.00
C ASN A 145 2.22 76.07 -37.69
N GLU A 146 1.72 76.07 -36.45
CA GLU A 146 0.95 77.21 -35.95
C GLU A 146 1.94 78.38 -35.89
N GLU A 147 1.88 79.27 -36.87
CA GLU A 147 2.31 80.64 -36.67
C GLU A 147 1.59 81.12 -35.40
N PHE A 148 2.37 81.21 -34.32
CA PHE A 148 1.93 81.78 -33.06
C PHE A 148 1.53 83.22 -33.37
N GLU A 149 0.26 83.47 -33.68
CA GLU A 149 -0.30 84.81 -33.57
C GLU A 149 -0.22 85.17 -32.09
N GLU A 150 0.82 85.92 -31.75
CA GLU A 150 1.16 86.36 -30.41
C GLU A 150 0.18 87.44 -29.93
N VAL A 151 -1.13 87.22 -30.00
CA VAL A 151 -2.13 88.08 -29.34
C VAL A 151 -3.38 87.27 -28.95
N GLY A 152 -3.28 86.51 -27.87
CA GLY A 152 -4.43 85.87 -27.24
C GLY A 152 -4.21 85.78 -25.74
N ASN A 153 -4.67 86.78 -25.01
CA ASN A 153 -4.65 86.81 -23.56
C ASN A 153 -5.55 85.69 -23.01
N TYR A 154 -5.00 84.49 -22.82
CA TYR A 154 -5.72 83.38 -22.19
C TYR A 154 -5.61 83.51 -20.66
N ASP A 155 -6.45 84.38 -20.08
CA ASP A 155 -6.81 84.27 -18.66
C ASP A 155 -7.63 82.99 -18.47
N ILE A 156 -6.95 81.90 -18.10
CA ILE A 156 -7.62 80.68 -17.66
C ILE A 156 -8.22 80.98 -16.28
N LYS A 157 -9.51 81.32 -16.24
CA LYS A 157 -10.27 81.35 -14.99
C LYS A 157 -10.49 79.90 -14.53
N GLU A 158 -10.00 79.56 -13.34
CA GLU A 158 -10.05 78.23 -12.70
C GLU A 158 -11.46 77.65 -12.45
N GLU A 159 -12.55 78.31 -12.85
CA GLU A 159 -13.89 77.98 -12.36
C GLU A 159 -14.70 76.97 -13.20
N GLU A 160 -14.23 76.49 -14.36
CA GLU A 160 -15.04 75.57 -15.21
C GLU A 160 -14.50 74.14 -15.38
N ILE A 161 -13.66 73.63 -14.47
CA ILE A 161 -13.30 72.19 -14.45
C ILE A 161 -14.09 71.40 -13.38
N SER A 162 -14.88 72.06 -12.53
CA SER A 162 -15.50 71.42 -11.36
C SER A 162 -16.86 70.74 -11.59
N LYS A 163 -17.44 70.72 -12.80
CA LYS A 163 -18.82 70.23 -12.99
C LYS A 163 -19.06 68.99 -13.85
N GLU A 164 -18.04 68.35 -14.43
CA GLU A 164 -18.29 67.20 -15.34
C GLU A 164 -17.63 65.86 -14.98
N LYS A 165 -17.30 65.63 -13.69
CA LYS A 165 -17.03 64.27 -13.18
C LYS A 165 -17.68 64.03 -11.81
N ARG A 166 -19.01 64.01 -11.78
CA ARG A 166 -19.75 63.34 -10.71
C ARG A 166 -21.00 62.71 -11.30
N GLY A 167 -20.84 61.51 -11.86
CA GLY A 167 -21.96 60.77 -12.42
C GLY A 167 -21.58 59.65 -13.36
N LYS A 168 -21.10 58.54 -12.79
CA LYS A 168 -21.58 57.19 -13.11
C LYS A 168 -21.04 56.26 -12.03
N GLU A 169 -21.85 56.13 -10.98
CA GLU A 169 -21.78 55.07 -10.00
C GLU A 169 -21.61 53.74 -10.73
N VAL A 170 -20.63 52.95 -10.28
CA VAL A 170 -20.53 51.54 -10.63
C VAL A 170 -21.77 50.90 -10.00
N SER A 171 -22.71 50.46 -10.83
CA SER A 171 -23.93 49.76 -10.39
C SER A 171 -23.54 48.55 -9.53
N GLU A 172 -24.11 48.46 -8.33
CA GLU A 172 -23.91 47.36 -7.36
C GLU A 172 -24.12 45.97 -8.00
N GLU A 173 -24.92 45.85 -9.06
CA GLU A 173 -25.09 44.63 -9.87
C GLU A 173 -23.79 44.04 -10.46
N LYS A 174 -22.76 44.84 -10.73
CA LYS A 174 -21.48 44.32 -11.28
C LYS A 174 -20.54 43.79 -10.20
N VAL A 175 -20.66 44.30 -8.97
CA VAL A 175 -19.86 43.83 -7.83
C VAL A 175 -20.42 42.50 -7.34
N ASP A 176 -21.75 42.39 -7.24
CA ASP A 176 -22.46 41.16 -6.87
C ASP A 176 -22.20 39.99 -7.84
N LYS A 177 -22.03 40.31 -9.14
CA LYS A 177 -21.74 39.29 -10.16
C LYS A 177 -20.30 38.77 -10.08
N LEU A 178 -19.35 39.60 -9.66
CA LEU A 178 -17.95 39.21 -9.48
C LEU A 178 -17.75 38.41 -8.18
N GLU A 179 -18.48 38.72 -7.11
CA GLU A 179 -18.43 37.93 -5.87
C GLU A 179 -19.09 36.54 -6.05
N LYS A 180 -20.19 36.43 -6.80
CA LYS A 180 -20.80 35.12 -7.11
C LYS A 180 -19.91 34.23 -7.98
N LEU A 181 -19.23 34.81 -8.98
CA LEU A 181 -18.28 34.07 -9.82
C LEU A 181 -17.04 33.61 -9.06
N ALA A 182 -16.59 34.36 -8.04
CA ALA A 182 -15.49 33.96 -7.17
C ALA A 182 -15.90 32.88 -6.15
N ALA A 183 -17.15 32.89 -5.70
CA ALA A 183 -17.68 31.87 -4.78
C ALA A 183 -17.87 30.51 -5.48
N GLU A 184 -18.37 30.49 -6.73
CA GLU A 184 -18.53 29.25 -7.51
C GLU A 184 -17.18 28.60 -7.86
N GLN A 185 -16.14 29.39 -8.13
CA GLN A 185 -14.79 28.86 -8.39
C GLN A 185 -14.13 28.27 -7.14
N ASN A 186 -14.44 28.76 -5.94
CA ASN A 186 -13.88 28.21 -4.71
C ASN A 186 -14.58 26.92 -4.27
N SER A 187 -15.88 26.75 -4.54
CA SER A 187 -16.59 25.49 -4.25
C SER A 187 -16.17 24.34 -5.17
N GLU A 188 -15.86 24.61 -6.45
CA GLU A 188 -15.34 23.59 -7.36
C GLU A 188 -13.92 23.12 -7.02
N ILE A 189 -13.14 23.94 -6.30
CA ILE A 189 -11.78 23.58 -5.86
C ILE A 189 -11.84 22.67 -4.62
N GLU A 190 -12.74 22.92 -3.66
CA GLU A 190 -12.90 22.07 -2.47
C GLU A 190 -13.46 20.67 -2.80
N GLU A 191 -14.40 20.54 -3.74
CA GLU A 191 -14.93 19.22 -4.15
C GLU A 191 -13.86 18.34 -4.82
N THR A 192 -12.87 18.93 -5.50
CA THR A 192 -11.78 18.17 -6.11
C THR A 192 -10.68 17.74 -5.13
N GLU A 193 -10.56 18.39 -3.98
CA GLU A 193 -9.60 18.00 -2.94
C GLU A 193 -10.17 16.89 -2.03
N ASP A 194 -11.47 16.90 -1.74
CA ASP A 194 -12.13 15.85 -0.94
C ASP A 194 -12.27 14.52 -1.70
N GLU A 195 -12.46 14.52 -3.02
CA GLU A 195 -12.50 13.28 -3.82
C GLU A 195 -11.12 12.59 -3.96
N GLN A 196 -10.02 13.30 -3.73
CA GLN A 196 -8.66 12.73 -3.76
C GLN A 196 -8.20 12.16 -2.41
N GLN A 197 -8.90 12.45 -1.30
CA GLN A 197 -8.57 11.89 0.02
C GLN A 197 -9.22 10.52 0.30
N TYR A 198 -10.12 10.03 -0.56
CA TYR A 198 -10.86 8.76 -0.35
C TYR A 198 -10.66 7.69 -1.46
N ARG A 199 -9.59 7.79 -2.26
CA ARG A 199 -9.14 6.71 -3.17
C ARG A 199 -7.74 6.24 -2.82
#